data_AF-A0A119QS53-F1
#
_entry.id   AF-A0A119QS53-F1
#
_cell.length_a   1.000
_cell.length_b   1.000
_cell.length_c   1.000
_cell.angle_alpha   90.00
_cell.angle_beta   90.00
_cell.angle_gamma   90.00
#
_symmetry.space_group_name_H-M   'P 1'
#
loop_
_entity.id
_entity.type
_entity.pdbx_description
1 polymer ?
#
loop_
_entity_poly.entity_id
_entity_poly.type
_entity_poly.pdbx_seq_one_letter_code
_entity_poly.pdbx_strand_id
1 'polypeptide(L)'
;MSARPFLLVVCEGNLCRSPLAAALLAARLPQADVRSAGLAPPPGRPADPLACDMAHARGVTLAGHAARAVTADLCTRADLILAMDDGQRRVLEARHPFLRGRVFRLGAYARASDDAPLGLDIPDPYRGTRADFIRCAALIDLAVASWLPRVAARWPAPPVSALQS
;
A
#
# COMPACT_ATOMS: atom_id res chain seq x y z
N MET A 1 -21.76 -0.78 -15.71
CA MET A 1 -21.13 -0.87 -14.38
C MET A 1 -19.73 -0.30 -14.50
N SER A 2 -19.42 0.82 -13.85
CA SER A 2 -18.04 1.33 -13.86
C SER A 2 -17.16 0.35 -13.08
N ALA A 3 -16.02 -0.05 -13.63
CA ALA A 3 -15.10 -0.96 -12.95
C ALA A 3 -14.64 -0.34 -11.61
N ARG A 4 -14.47 -1.17 -10.57
CA ARG A 4 -13.95 -0.71 -9.28
C ARG A 4 -12.55 -0.12 -9.49
N PRO A 5 -12.24 1.07 -8.95
CA PRO A 5 -10.90 1.63 -9.07
C PRO A 5 -9.85 0.70 -8.48
N PHE A 6 -8.70 0.57 -9.12
CA PHE A 6 -7.65 -0.36 -8.72
C PHE A 6 -6.45 0.39 -8.13
N LEU A 7 -6.15 0.13 -6.85
CA LEU A 7 -4.98 0.61 -6.13
C LEU A 7 -3.98 -0.53 -5.93
N LEU A 8 -2.75 -0.34 -6.40
CA LEU A 8 -1.66 -1.28 -6.18
C LEU A 8 -0.63 -0.73 -5.21
N VAL A 9 -0.36 -1.45 -4.13
CA VAL A 9 0.71 -1.12 -3.18
C VAL A 9 1.94 -1.96 -3.47
N VAL A 10 3.11 -1.34 -3.62
CA VAL A 10 4.35 -2.04 -3.98
C VAL A 10 5.43 -1.82 -2.92
N CYS A 11 6.12 -2.89 -2.56
CA CYS A 11 7.40 -2.82 -1.83
C CYS A 11 8.44 -3.74 -2.47
N GLU A 12 9.56 -4.01 -1.79
CA GLU A 12 10.60 -4.90 -2.31
C GLU A 12 10.12 -6.36 -2.37
N GLY A 13 9.91 -6.98 -1.20
CA GLY A 13 9.66 -8.42 -1.08
C GLY A 13 8.19 -8.85 -1.05
N ASN A 14 7.24 -7.91 -0.94
CA ASN A 14 5.81 -8.21 -0.76
C ASN A 14 5.46 -9.11 0.45
N LEU A 15 6.24 -9.00 1.55
CA LEU A 15 6.03 -9.79 2.77
C LEU A 15 5.59 -8.95 3.97
N CYS A 16 6.09 -7.71 4.09
CA CYS A 16 5.92 -6.89 5.29
C CYS A 16 5.12 -5.62 5.04
N ARG A 17 5.71 -4.67 4.30
CA ARG A 17 5.20 -3.30 4.13
C ARG A 17 3.94 -3.22 3.28
N SER A 18 4.02 -3.70 2.03
CA SER A 18 2.91 -3.59 1.08
C SER A 18 1.68 -4.41 1.45
N PRO A 19 1.77 -5.63 2.04
CA PRO A 19 0.58 -6.35 2.47
C PRO A 19 -0.15 -5.61 3.60
N LEU A 20 0.58 -5.11 4.60
CA LEU A 20 0.02 -4.34 5.70
C LEU A 20 -0.68 -3.07 5.20
N ALA A 21 0.00 -2.26 4.40
CA ALA A 21 -0.58 -1.04 3.84
C ALA A 21 -1.80 -1.32 2.95
N ALA A 22 -1.76 -2.36 2.11
CA ALA A 22 -2.89 -2.75 1.28
C ALA A 22 -4.11 -3.18 2.12
N ALA A 23 -3.92 -3.98 3.17
CA ALA A 23 -5.01 -4.38 4.06
C ALA A 23 -5.64 -3.18 4.78
N LEU A 24 -4.82 -2.23 5.26
CA LEU A 24 -5.30 -1.02 5.93
C LEU A 24 -6.06 -0.08 4.99
N LEU A 25 -5.60 0.05 3.73
CA LEU A 25 -6.28 0.82 2.69
C LEU A 25 -7.58 0.14 2.27
N ALA A 26 -7.57 -1.18 2.04
CA ALA A 26 -8.76 -1.95 1.66
C ALA A 26 -9.89 -1.81 2.69
N ALA A 27 -9.56 -1.88 3.98
CA ALA A 27 -10.52 -1.71 5.08
C ALA A 27 -11.18 -0.32 5.10
N ARG A 28 -10.52 0.70 4.53
CA ARG A 28 -10.96 2.10 4.54
C ARG A 28 -11.48 2.59 3.19
N LEU A 29 -11.28 1.81 2.13
CA LEU A 29 -11.67 2.11 0.75
C LEU A 29 -12.46 0.93 0.16
N PRO A 30 -13.64 0.59 0.73
CA PRO A 30 -14.42 -0.58 0.31
C PRO A 30 -14.86 -0.52 -1.17
N GLN A 31 -14.90 0.66 -1.77
CA GLN A 31 -15.20 0.87 -3.18
C GLN A 31 -14.05 0.48 -4.12
N ALA A 32 -12.80 0.51 -3.66
CA ALA A 32 -11.62 0.22 -4.47
C ALA A 32 -11.23 -1.27 -4.39
N ASP A 33 -10.67 -1.81 -5.47
CA ASP A 33 -9.88 -3.04 -5.43
C ASP A 33 -8.47 -2.65 -4.97
N VAL A 34 -8.04 -3.13 -3.82
CA VAL A 34 -6.71 -2.81 -3.28
C VAL A 34 -5.90 -4.10 -3.20
N ARG A 35 -4.75 -4.11 -3.87
CA ARG A 35 -3.85 -5.27 -3.89
C ARG A 35 -2.42 -4.85 -3.57
N SER A 36 -1.56 -5.83 -3.30
CA SER A 36 -0.13 -5.59 -3.13
C SER A 36 0.74 -6.48 -4.03
N ALA A 37 1.94 -6.02 -4.35
CA ALA A 37 2.95 -6.75 -5.09
C ALA A 37 4.38 -6.35 -4.66
N GLY A 38 5.39 -7.05 -5.16
CA GLY A 38 6.81 -6.83 -4.85
C GLY A 38 7.66 -6.59 -6.08
N LEU A 39 8.72 -5.79 -5.96
CA LEU A 39 9.73 -5.62 -7.01
C LEU A 39 10.59 -6.88 -7.23
N ALA A 40 10.89 -7.61 -6.16
CA ALA A 40 11.62 -8.88 -6.15
C ALA A 40 11.13 -9.81 -5.01
N PRO A 41 9.88 -10.26 -5.06
CA PRO A 41 9.29 -11.07 -3.99
C PRO A 41 9.66 -12.55 -4.14
N PRO A 42 9.75 -13.31 -3.03
CA PRO A 42 9.74 -14.77 -3.07
C PRO A 42 8.31 -15.25 -3.34
N PRO A 43 7.97 -15.76 -4.55
CA PRO A 43 6.59 -16.01 -4.93
C PRO A 43 5.89 -17.04 -4.04
N GLY A 44 4.61 -16.79 -3.74
CA GLY A 44 3.78 -17.69 -2.94
C GLY A 44 4.04 -17.66 -1.44
N ARG A 45 5.12 -17.01 -0.97
CA ARG A 45 5.45 -16.93 0.45
C ARG A 45 4.37 -16.14 1.22
N PRO A 46 3.93 -16.60 2.41
CA PRO A 46 2.99 -15.85 3.23
C PRO A 46 3.62 -14.55 3.75
N ALA A 47 2.78 -13.65 4.26
CA ALA A 47 3.25 -12.45 4.94
C ALA A 47 4.16 -12.79 6.13
N ASP A 48 5.08 -11.89 6.45
CA ASP A 48 5.96 -12.06 7.60
C ASP A 48 5.13 -12.15 8.90
N PRO A 49 5.43 -13.09 9.82
CA PRO A 49 4.66 -13.22 11.06
C PRO A 49 4.57 -11.93 11.87
N LEU A 50 5.63 -11.12 11.94
CA LEU A 50 5.58 -9.84 12.64
C LEU A 50 4.71 -8.82 11.90
N ALA A 51 4.63 -8.87 10.57
CA ALA A 51 3.69 -8.06 9.81
C ALA A 51 2.23 -8.51 10.06
N CYS A 52 1.99 -9.82 10.20
CA CYS A 52 0.69 -10.36 10.60
C CYS A 52 0.29 -9.86 11.99
N ASP A 53 1.21 -9.85 12.96
CA ASP A 53 0.95 -9.28 14.30
C ASP A 53 0.58 -7.79 14.22
N MET A 54 1.33 -7.02 13.42
CA MET A 54 1.05 -5.58 13.24
C MET A 54 -0.30 -5.32 12.57
N ALA A 55 -0.71 -6.18 11.64
CA ALA A 55 -2.03 -6.14 11.00
C ALA A 55 -3.14 -6.47 12.02
N HIS A 56 -2.96 -7.54 12.79
CA HIS A 56 -3.95 -7.99 13.78
C HIS A 56 -4.20 -6.92 14.85
N ALA A 57 -3.13 -6.26 15.32
CA ALA A 57 -3.21 -5.13 16.25
C ALA A 57 -3.99 -3.92 15.70
N ARG A 58 -4.21 -3.85 14.38
CA ARG A 58 -4.98 -2.79 13.69
C ARG A 58 -6.35 -3.27 13.21
N GLY A 59 -6.79 -4.46 13.61
CA GLY A 59 -8.08 -5.03 13.25
C GLY A 59 -8.18 -5.49 11.80
N VAL A 60 -7.06 -5.70 11.10
CA VAL A 60 -7.02 -6.26 9.75
C VAL A 60 -6.24 -7.57 9.72
N THR A 61 -6.48 -8.40 8.71
CA THR A 61 -5.81 -9.70 8.56
C THR A 61 -4.98 -9.76 7.28
N LEU A 62 -3.84 -10.46 7.36
CA LEU A 62 -3.03 -10.85 6.20
C LEU A 62 -3.18 -12.34 5.88
N ALA A 63 -4.18 -13.01 6.46
CA ALA A 63 -4.47 -14.41 6.16
C ALA A 63 -4.73 -14.60 4.65
N GLY A 64 -4.15 -15.65 4.07
CA GLY A 64 -4.24 -15.92 2.64
C GLY A 64 -3.39 -14.99 1.76
N HIS A 65 -2.65 -14.04 2.33
CA HIS A 65 -1.66 -13.28 1.57
C HIS A 65 -0.59 -14.22 1.02
N ALA A 66 -0.27 -14.04 -0.26
CA ALA A 66 0.80 -14.76 -0.94
C ALA A 66 1.60 -13.76 -1.77
N ALA A 67 2.89 -13.70 -1.50
CA ALA A 67 3.80 -12.78 -2.15
C ALA A 67 3.81 -12.98 -3.67
N ARG A 68 3.73 -11.88 -4.42
CA ARG A 68 3.68 -11.89 -5.89
C ARG A 68 4.48 -10.76 -6.50
N ALA A 69 5.11 -11.04 -7.64
CA ALA A 69 5.84 -10.03 -8.40
C ALA A 69 4.90 -8.96 -8.95
N VAL A 70 5.37 -7.72 -8.97
CA VAL A 70 4.76 -6.67 -9.78
C VAL A 70 4.95 -7.03 -11.25
N THR A 71 3.90 -6.89 -12.04
CA THR A 71 3.91 -7.21 -13.48
C THR A 71 3.43 -6.00 -14.28
N ALA A 72 3.80 -5.96 -15.57
CA ALA A 72 3.33 -4.91 -16.48
C ALA A 72 1.80 -4.86 -16.59
N ASP A 73 1.11 -6.02 -16.50
CA ASP A 73 -0.35 -6.09 -16.49
C ASP A 73 -0.95 -5.41 -15.25
N LEU A 74 -0.43 -5.73 -14.05
CA LEU A 74 -0.85 -5.08 -12.81
C LEU A 74 -0.61 -3.57 -12.87
N CYS A 75 0.55 -3.15 -13.37
CA CYS A 75 0.90 -1.75 -13.54
C CYS A 75 0.00 -1.02 -14.53
N THR A 76 -0.33 -1.65 -15.66
CA THR A 76 -1.20 -1.05 -16.69
C THR A 76 -2.60 -0.78 -16.15
N ARG A 77 -3.16 -1.77 -15.45
CA ARG A 77 -4.52 -1.74 -14.90
C ARG A 77 -4.68 -0.84 -13.67
N ALA A 78 -3.60 -0.59 -12.92
CA ALA A 78 -3.69 0.21 -11.71
C ALA A 78 -4.00 1.68 -12.03
N ASP A 79 -5.02 2.22 -11.38
CA ASP A 79 -5.37 3.64 -11.43
C ASP A 79 -4.42 4.47 -10.56
N LEU A 80 -3.93 3.87 -9.47
CA LEU A 80 -2.97 4.45 -8.52
C LEU A 80 -2.00 3.38 -8.03
N ILE A 81 -0.71 3.71 -7.99
CA ILE A 81 0.33 2.86 -7.43
C ILE A 81 1.03 3.59 -6.28
N LEU A 82 1.15 2.93 -5.13
CA LEU A 82 1.82 3.47 -3.94
C LEU A 82 3.05 2.62 -3.59
N ALA A 83 4.24 3.22 -3.70
CA ALA A 83 5.52 2.62 -3.31
C ALA A 83 5.91 3.03 -1.88
N MET A 84 6.76 2.26 -1.19
CA MET A 84 7.12 2.55 0.20
C MET A 84 8.18 3.65 0.36
N ASP A 85 9.02 3.82 -0.65
CA ASP A 85 10.13 4.77 -0.66
C ASP A 85 10.38 5.32 -2.08
N ASP A 86 11.19 6.38 -2.19
CA ASP A 86 11.45 7.03 -3.47
C ASP A 86 12.26 6.15 -4.44
N GLY A 87 13.10 5.27 -3.90
CA GLY A 87 13.87 4.32 -4.71
C GLY A 87 12.94 3.38 -5.48
N GLN A 88 11.98 2.77 -4.78
CA GLN A 88 10.98 1.90 -5.39
C GLN A 88 10.11 2.62 -6.41
N ARG A 89 9.69 3.87 -6.13
CA ARG A 89 8.97 4.70 -7.12
C ARG A 89 9.80 4.90 -8.39
N ARG A 90 11.07 5.28 -8.26
CA ARG A 90 11.98 5.48 -9.40
C ARG A 90 12.20 4.20 -10.18
N VAL A 91 12.35 3.06 -9.51
CA VAL A 91 12.47 1.74 -10.16
C VAL A 91 11.22 1.42 -10.98
N LEU A 92 10.03 1.64 -10.44
CA LEU A 92 8.77 1.43 -11.17
C LEU A 92 8.68 2.34 -12.41
N GLU A 93 8.98 3.63 -12.27
CA GLU A 93 8.96 4.58 -13.39
C GLU A 93 10.03 4.28 -14.44
N ALA A 94 11.20 3.79 -14.04
CA ALA A 94 12.26 3.39 -14.96
C ALA A 94 11.89 2.11 -15.74
N ARG A 95 11.32 1.11 -15.07
CA ARG A 95 10.86 -0.14 -15.72
C ARG A 95 9.62 0.09 -16.60
N HIS A 96 8.76 1.02 -16.21
CA HIS A 96 7.48 1.29 -16.87
C HIS A 96 7.23 2.81 -16.97
N PRO A 97 7.81 3.50 -17.97
CA PRO A 97 7.72 4.96 -18.10
C PRO A 97 6.29 5.53 -18.17
N PHE A 98 5.32 4.73 -18.66
CA PHE A 98 3.90 5.09 -18.72
C PHE A 98 3.21 5.22 -17.35
N LEU A 99 3.93 4.89 -16.26
CA LEU A 99 3.47 5.01 -14.89
C LEU A 99 3.70 6.40 -14.28
N ARG A 100 4.46 7.28 -14.94
CA ARG A 100 4.66 8.66 -14.47
C ARG A 100 3.32 9.35 -14.28
N GLY A 101 3.14 10.00 -13.14
CA GLY A 101 1.87 10.62 -12.74
C GLY A 101 0.84 9.66 -12.13
N ARG A 102 1.11 8.35 -12.08
CA ARG A 102 0.29 7.33 -11.40
C ARG A 102 0.99 6.60 -10.25
N VAL A 103 2.32 6.67 -10.16
CA VAL A 103 3.09 6.10 -9.03
C VAL A 103 3.52 7.21 -8.09
N PHE A 104 3.22 7.03 -6.80
CA PHE A 104 3.60 7.95 -5.74
C PHE A 104 4.19 7.19 -4.56
N ARG A 105 4.87 7.90 -3.65
CA ARG A 105 5.25 7.32 -2.36
C ARG A 105 4.04 7.27 -1.44
N LEU A 106 3.88 6.18 -0.70
CA LEU A 106 2.85 6.04 0.33
C LEU A 106 3.02 7.15 1.37
N GLY A 107 4.24 7.45 1.80
CA GLY A 107 4.49 8.54 2.73
C GLY A 107 4.50 9.96 2.13
N ALA A 108 4.15 10.17 0.85
CA ALA A 108 4.28 11.46 0.17
C ALA A 108 3.55 12.63 0.85
N TYR A 109 2.45 12.34 1.56
CA TYR A 109 1.63 13.33 2.24
C TYR A 109 1.62 13.21 3.76
N ALA A 110 2.47 12.35 4.31
CA ALA A 110 2.62 12.19 5.74
C ALA A 110 3.73 13.11 6.28
N ARG A 111 3.58 13.51 7.55
CA ARG A 111 4.60 14.20 8.34
C ARG A 111 4.75 13.45 9.65
N ALA A 112 5.98 13.33 10.14
CA ALA A 112 6.26 12.68 11.42
C ALA A 112 5.85 13.56 12.62
N SER A 113 5.80 14.89 12.41
CA SER A 113 5.34 15.90 13.36
C SER A 113 4.96 17.19 12.61
N ASP A 114 4.38 18.16 13.33
CA ASP A 114 3.98 19.45 12.76
C ASP A 114 5.15 20.32 12.29
N ASP A 115 6.38 20.01 12.71
CA ASP A 115 7.59 20.69 12.26
C ASP A 115 8.41 19.88 11.23
N ALA A 116 8.18 18.56 11.14
CA ALA A 116 8.93 17.69 10.23
C ALA A 116 8.53 17.93 8.76
N PRO A 117 9.45 17.87 7.78
CA PRO A 117 9.11 18.10 6.37
C PRO A 117 7.99 17.17 5.85
N LEU A 118 7.22 17.65 4.88
CA LEU A 118 6.20 16.84 4.21
C LEU A 118 6.87 15.77 3.36
N GLY A 119 6.39 14.53 3.51
CA GLY A 119 6.91 13.39 2.79
C GLY A 119 7.90 12.60 3.63
N LEU A 120 7.69 11.29 3.71
CA LEU A 120 8.61 10.35 4.34
C LEU A 120 8.72 9.05 3.54
N ASP A 121 9.87 8.39 3.67
CA ASP A 121 10.04 7.01 3.22
C ASP A 121 9.75 6.06 4.38
N ILE A 122 9.21 4.88 4.06
CA ILE A 122 8.87 3.85 5.05
C ILE A 122 10.00 2.80 5.04
N PRO A 123 10.85 2.76 6.09
CA PRO A 123 11.99 1.85 6.16
C PRO A 123 11.56 0.39 6.06
N ASP A 124 12.39 -0.46 5.45
CA ASP A 124 12.12 -1.89 5.36
C ASP A 124 12.41 -2.58 6.71
N PRO A 125 11.39 -3.19 7.37
CA PRO A 125 11.62 -3.90 8.62
C PRO A 125 12.11 -5.35 8.41
N TYR A 126 12.21 -5.83 7.16
CA TYR A 126 12.53 -7.23 6.88
C TYR A 126 13.86 -7.67 7.51
N ARG A 127 13.85 -8.80 8.22
CA ARG A 127 14.97 -9.32 9.05
C ARG A 127 15.40 -8.42 10.22
N GLY A 128 14.64 -7.36 10.51
CA GLY A 128 14.82 -6.51 11.67
C GLY A 128 14.15 -7.06 12.93
N THR A 129 14.11 -6.22 13.95
CA THR A 129 13.52 -6.51 15.26
C THR A 129 12.02 -6.19 15.28
N ARG A 130 11.30 -6.65 16.31
CA ARG A 130 9.91 -6.24 16.54
C ARG A 130 9.73 -4.71 16.63
N ALA A 131 10.72 -4.00 17.17
CA ALA A 131 10.69 -2.53 17.24
C ALA A 131 10.71 -1.89 15.83
N ASP A 132 11.45 -2.48 14.89
CA ASP A 132 11.49 -2.03 13.50
C ASP A 132 10.13 -2.21 12.81
N PHE A 133 9.46 -3.34 13.06
CA PHE A 133 8.09 -3.57 12.59
C PHE A 133 7.08 -2.59 13.19
N ILE A 134 7.17 -2.31 14.50
CA ILE A 134 6.30 -1.33 15.18
C ILE A 134 6.47 0.05 14.54
N ARG A 135 7.73 0.50 14.35
CA ARG A 135 8.05 1.79 13.74
C ARG A 135 7.55 1.86 12.30
N CYS A 136 7.81 0.83 11.50
CA CYS A 136 7.33 0.71 10.13
C CYS A 136 5.80 0.80 10.07
N ALA A 137 5.09 0.07 10.93
CA ALA A 137 3.65 0.03 10.93
C ALA A 137 3.03 1.38 11.34
N ALA A 138 3.63 2.09 12.31
CA ALA A 138 3.20 3.44 12.69
C ALA A 138 3.35 4.45 11.54
N LEU A 139 4.45 4.37 10.78
CA LEU A 139 4.63 5.20 9.59
C LEU A 139 3.61 4.86 8.49
N ILE A 140 3.28 3.57 8.32
CA ILE A 140 2.21 3.15 7.40
C ILE A 140 0.86 3.73 7.83
N ASP A 141 0.53 3.76 9.13
CA ASP A 141 -0.74 4.33 9.59
C ASP A 141 -0.86 5.83 9.24
N LEU A 142 0.18 6.61 9.55
CA LEU A 142 0.25 8.03 9.20
C LEU A 142 0.10 8.24 7.69
N ALA A 143 0.82 7.42 6.91
CA ALA A 143 0.80 7.49 5.47
C ALA A 143 -0.57 7.14 4.89
N VAL A 144 -1.19 6.03 5.31
CA VAL A 144 -2.54 5.62 4.91
C VAL A 144 -3.54 6.73 5.24
N ALA A 145 -3.54 7.26 6.46
CA ALA A 145 -4.44 8.34 6.87
C ALA A 145 -4.30 9.58 5.98
N SER A 146 -3.07 9.94 5.59
CA SER A 146 -2.82 11.07 4.70
C SER A 146 -3.37 10.88 3.28
N TRP A 147 -3.50 9.63 2.80
CA TRP A 147 -4.03 9.34 1.47
C TRP A 147 -5.56 9.32 1.40
N LEU A 148 -6.26 8.97 2.47
CA LEU A 148 -7.73 8.78 2.42
C LEU A 148 -8.50 9.99 1.88
N PRO A 149 -8.26 11.25 2.33
CA PRO A 149 -9.00 12.39 1.81
C PRO A 149 -8.77 12.62 0.31
N ARG A 150 -7.56 12.29 -0.17
CA ARG A 150 -7.15 12.48 -1.57
C ARG A 150 -7.76 11.42 -2.48
N VAL A 151 -7.82 10.19 -1.99
CA VAL A 151 -8.47 9.09 -2.71
C VAL A 151 -10.00 9.27 -2.70
N ALA A 152 -10.59 9.67 -1.58
CA ALA A 152 -12.03 9.90 -1.47
C ALA A 152 -12.54 10.98 -2.42
N ALA A 153 -11.76 12.04 -2.66
CA ALA A 153 -12.08 13.08 -3.64
C ALA A 153 -12.14 12.56 -5.08
N ARG A 154 -11.39 11.49 -5.39
CA ARG A 154 -11.28 10.93 -6.75
C ARG A 154 -12.15 9.68 -6.95
N TRP A 155 -12.36 8.89 -5.90
CA TRP A 155 -13.13 7.65 -5.89
C TRP A 155 -14.23 7.74 -4.84
N PRO A 156 -15.34 8.45 -5.14
CA PRO A 156 -16.43 8.62 -4.20
C PRO A 156 -17.03 7.25 -3.82
N ALA A 157 -17.46 7.13 -2.55
CA ALA A 157 -18.16 5.95 -2.09
C ALA A 157 -19.48 5.79 -2.87
N PRO A 158 -19.93 4.54 -3.16
CA PRO A 158 -21.24 4.33 -3.75
C PRO A 158 -22.33 4.86 -2.79
N PRO A 159 -23.46 5.36 -3.33
CA PRO A 159 -24.58 5.79 -2.50
C PRO A 159 -25.09 4.61 -1.65
N VAL A 160 -25.46 4.91 -0.40
CA VAL A 160 -25.89 3.92 0.61
C VAL A 160 -27.08 3.05 0.16
N SER A 161 -27.87 3.52 -0.81
CA SER A 161 -29.00 2.78 -1.39
C SER A 161 -28.63 1.58 -2.26
N ALA A 162 -27.36 1.41 -2.65
CA ALA A 162 -26.90 0.33 -3.52
C ALA A 162 -26.44 -0.95 -2.77
N LEU A 163 -26.59 -1.00 -1.44
CA LEU A 163 -26.16 -2.12 -0.59
C LEU A 163 -27.32 -3.03 -0.14
N GLN A 164 -28.52 -2.87 -0.71
CA GLN A 164 -29.72 -3.64 -0.36
C GLN A 164 -30.41 -4.29 -1.57
N SER A 165 -29.64 -4.76 -2.56
CA SER A 165 -30.17 -5.51 -3.71
C SER A 165 -29.48 -6.86 -3.86
#